data_AF-W3XJB1-F1
#
_entry.id   AF-W3XJB1-F1
#
_cell.length_a   1.000
_cell.length_b   1.000
_cell.length_c   1.000
_cell.angle_alpha   90.00
_cell.angle_beta   90.00
_cell.angle_gamma   90.00
#
_symmetry.space_group_name_H-M   'P 1'
#
loop_
_entity.id
_entity.type
_entity.pdbx_description
1 polymer ?
#
loop_
_entity_poly.entity_id
_entity_poly.type
_entity_poly.pdbx_seq_one_letter_code
_entity_poly.pdbx_strand_id
1 'polypeptide(L)'
;MEEHPEFSKLLANPAQGTSTTAWAAVSKESEGECGLYLHETGEPQLAPAHAPSYSDGYGANTFNPESEKKLWVKSLELLGLSDD
;
A
#
# COMPACT_ATOMS: atom_id res chain seq x y z
N MET A 1 -18.08 8.68 -17.71
CA MET A 1 -17.05 7.65 -17.45
C MET A 1 -17.59 6.40 -18.11
N GLU A 2 -16.92 5.87 -19.12
CA GLU A 2 -17.41 4.70 -19.86
C GLU A 2 -17.27 3.48 -18.94
N GLU A 3 -18.37 2.76 -18.70
CA GLU A 3 -18.37 1.58 -17.84
C GLU A 3 -17.70 0.43 -18.58
N HIS A 4 -16.45 0.13 -18.21
CA HIS A 4 -15.83 -1.13 -18.63
C HIS A 4 -16.19 -2.20 -17.60
N PRO A 5 -16.99 -3.22 -17.97
CA PRO A 5 -17.48 -4.26 -17.05
C PRO A 5 -16.35 -4.98 -16.31
N GLU A 6 -15.16 -5.03 -16.92
CA GLU A 6 -13.93 -5.59 -16.37
C GLU A 6 -13.53 -4.95 -15.02
N PHE A 7 -13.81 -3.64 -14.83
CA PHE A 7 -13.47 -2.91 -13.60
C PHE A 7 -14.56 -3.01 -12.52
N SER A 8 -15.77 -3.46 -12.85
CA SER A 8 -16.88 -3.53 -11.89
C SER A 8 -16.55 -4.43 -10.70
N LYS A 9 -15.71 -5.45 -10.91
CA LYS A 9 -15.22 -6.35 -9.85
C LYS A 9 -13.97 -5.85 -9.13
N LEU A 10 -13.29 -4.84 -9.67
CA LEU A 10 -12.08 -4.23 -9.11
C LEU A 10 -12.40 -3.06 -8.18
N LEU A 11 -13.59 -2.47 -8.31
CA LEU A 11 -14.02 -1.38 -7.45
C LEU A 11 -14.58 -1.91 -6.13
N ALA A 12 -13.95 -1.52 -5.03
CA ALA A 12 -14.43 -1.79 -3.70
C ALA A 12 -15.67 -0.93 -3.38
N ASN A 13 -16.63 -1.51 -2.66
CA ASN A 13 -17.64 -0.73 -1.95
C ASN A 13 -17.03 -0.08 -0.69
N PRO A 14 -17.72 0.87 -0.01
CA PRO A 14 -17.16 1.55 1.16
C PRO A 14 -16.73 0.61 2.30
N ALA A 15 -17.49 -0.45 2.57
CA ALA A 15 -17.12 -1.39 3.62
C ALA A 15 -15.83 -2.15 3.25
N GLN A 16 -15.72 -2.62 2.01
CA GLN A 16 -14.51 -3.25 1.48
C GLN A 16 -13.31 -2.29 1.49
N GLY A 17 -13.49 -1.03 1.08
CA GLY A 17 -12.40 -0.04 1.05
C GLY A 17 -11.82 0.30 2.42
N THR A 18 -12.56 0.02 3.50
CA THR A 18 -12.10 0.24 4.89
C THR A 18 -11.63 -1.04 5.60
N SER A 19 -11.85 -2.21 5.02
CA SER A 19 -11.66 -3.50 5.70
C SER A 19 -10.21 -3.70 6.15
N THR A 20 -9.24 -3.47 5.25
CA THR A 20 -7.80 -3.61 5.52
C THR A 20 -7.35 -2.66 6.62
N THR A 21 -7.74 -1.39 6.56
CA THR A 21 -7.36 -0.39 7.57
C THR A 21 -7.97 -0.73 8.93
N ALA A 22 -9.25 -1.13 8.96
CA ALA A 22 -9.90 -1.54 10.20
C ALA A 22 -9.22 -2.77 10.80
N TRP A 23 -8.91 -3.78 9.98
CA TRP A 23 -8.23 -4.99 10.43
C TRP A 23 -6.83 -4.68 10.98
N ALA A 24 -5.99 -3.94 10.24
CA ALA A 24 -4.64 -3.57 10.67
C ALA A 24 -4.63 -2.78 11.99
N ALA A 25 -5.67 -1.99 12.25
CA ALA A 25 -5.78 -1.17 13.46
C ALA A 25 -6.26 -1.94 14.71
N VAL A 26 -6.96 -3.07 14.55
CA VAL A 26 -7.66 -3.74 15.67
C VAL A 26 -7.36 -5.24 15.80
N SER A 27 -6.70 -5.86 14.83
CA SER A 27 -6.36 -7.28 14.87
C SER A 27 -5.26 -7.50 15.92
N LYS A 28 -5.30 -8.66 16.59
CA LYS A 28 -4.24 -9.04 17.52
C LYS A 28 -2.98 -9.44 16.78
N GLU A 29 -3.15 -9.95 15.56
CA GLU A 29 -2.09 -10.39 14.66
C GLU A 29 -1.19 -9.25 14.19
N SER A 30 -1.69 -8.01 14.17
CA SER A 30 -0.91 -6.82 13.80
C SER A 30 -0.31 -6.10 15.01
N GLU A 31 -0.56 -6.55 16.25
CA GLU A 31 0.01 -5.91 17.44
C GLU A 31 1.53 -6.08 17.49
N GLY A 32 2.25 -4.95 17.51
CA GLY A 32 3.72 -4.93 17.58
C GLY A 32 4.42 -5.10 16.22
N GLU A 33 3.67 -5.37 15.16
CA GLU A 33 4.19 -5.44 13.80
C GLU A 33 4.21 -4.05 13.15
N CYS A 34 5.27 -3.75 12.41
CA CYS A 34 5.41 -2.48 11.69
C CYS A 34 6.05 -2.69 10.32
N GLY A 35 5.83 -1.75 9.40
CA GLY A 35 6.42 -1.83 8.05
C GLY A 35 5.81 -2.92 7.17
N LEU A 36 4.58 -3.37 7.47
CA LEU A 36 3.84 -4.30 6.62
C LEU A 36 3.15 -3.57 5.47
N TYR A 37 3.09 -4.20 4.29
CA TYR A 37 2.20 -3.79 3.21
C TYR A 37 0.99 -4.70 3.20
N LEU A 38 -0.20 -4.14 3.36
CA LEU A 38 -1.44 -4.90 3.47
C LEU A 38 -2.40 -4.59 2.31
N HIS A 39 -2.98 -5.64 1.74
CA HIS A 39 -3.98 -5.58 0.68
C HIS A 39 -5.05 -6.64 0.95
N GLU A 40 -6.33 -6.29 0.80
CA GLU A 40 -7.46 -7.22 1.02
C GLU A 40 -7.36 -8.01 2.35
N THR A 41 -7.08 -7.31 3.47
CA THR A 41 -6.91 -7.91 4.82
C THR A 41 -5.83 -8.99 4.94
N GLY A 42 -4.71 -8.83 4.23
CA GLY A 42 -3.53 -9.69 4.39
C GLY A 42 -2.29 -9.10 3.74
N GLU A 43 -1.17 -9.81 3.84
CA GLU A 43 0.08 -9.48 3.15
C GLU A 43 0.08 -10.13 1.76
N PRO A 44 0.08 -9.34 0.67
CA PRO A 44 0.10 -9.90 -0.67
C PRO A 44 1.53 -10.27 -1.09
N GLN A 45 1.67 -11.03 -2.18
CA GLN A 45 2.97 -11.37 -2.73
C GLN A 45 3.56 -10.24 -3.58
N LEU A 46 4.85 -10.35 -3.92
CA LEU A 46 5.45 -9.47 -4.93
C LEU A 46 4.72 -9.67 -6.27
N ALA A 47 4.24 -8.58 -6.86
CA ALA A 47 3.61 -8.61 -8.17
C ALA A 47 4.60 -9.04 -9.26
N PRO A 48 4.17 -9.80 -10.28
CA PRO A 48 5.02 -10.14 -11.41
C PRO A 48 5.61 -8.90 -12.10
N ALA A 49 6.82 -9.02 -12.63
CA ALA A 49 7.41 -7.96 -13.44
C ALA A 49 6.48 -7.63 -14.62
N HIS A 50 6.26 -6.33 -14.86
CA HIS A 50 5.37 -5.81 -15.90
C HIS A 50 3.88 -6.16 -15.73
N ALA A 51 3.45 -6.57 -14.54
CA ALA A 51 2.02 -6.71 -14.25
C ALA A 51 1.30 -5.36 -14.43
N PRO A 52 0.05 -5.36 -14.94
CA PRO A 52 -0.79 -4.16 -14.94
C PRO A 52 -0.88 -3.55 -13.54
N SER A 53 -1.02 -2.22 -13.45
CA SER A 53 -1.02 -1.49 -12.16
C SER A 53 -2.17 -1.84 -11.22
N TYR A 54 -3.22 -2.48 -11.74
CA TYR A 54 -4.37 -2.97 -10.98
C TYR A 54 -4.27 -4.46 -10.63
N SER A 55 -3.13 -5.10 -10.89
CA SER A 55 -2.89 -6.49 -10.51
C SER A 55 -2.67 -6.60 -9.01
N ASP A 56 -3.05 -7.74 -8.45
CA ASP A 56 -2.77 -8.07 -7.05
C ASP A 56 -1.25 -8.19 -6.80
N GLY A 57 -0.84 -7.91 -5.57
CA GLY A 57 0.56 -7.87 -5.16
C GLY A 57 1.11 -6.47 -4.93
N TYR A 58 2.27 -6.42 -4.26
CA TYR A 58 3.01 -5.16 -4.06
C TYR A 58 4.10 -5.00 -5.13
N GLY A 59 4.49 -3.76 -5.43
CA GLY A 59 5.53 -3.47 -6.41
C GLY A 59 6.94 -3.78 -5.90
N ALA A 60 7.88 -4.10 -6.80
CA ALA A 60 9.27 -4.41 -6.41
C ALA A 60 9.99 -3.28 -5.64
N ASN A 61 9.48 -2.05 -5.70
CA ASN A 61 10.02 -0.89 -5.01
C ASN A 61 9.36 -0.61 -3.65
N THR A 62 8.41 -1.44 -3.19
CA THR A 62 7.69 -1.21 -1.92
C THR A 62 8.62 -1.21 -0.72
N PHE A 63 9.64 -2.08 -0.71
CA PHE A 63 10.63 -2.17 0.36
C PHE A 63 12.03 -1.91 -0.20
N ASN A 64 12.43 -0.64 -0.26
CA ASN A 64 13.71 -0.19 -0.75
C ASN A 64 14.30 0.86 0.21
N PRO A 65 15.09 0.44 1.21
CA PRO A 65 15.60 1.33 2.26
C PRO A 65 16.40 2.52 1.73
N GLU A 66 17.12 2.35 0.62
CA GLU A 66 17.88 3.43 -0.01
C GLU A 66 16.94 4.51 -0.57
N SER A 67 15.90 4.09 -1.29
CA SER A 67 14.94 4.99 -1.92
C SER A 67 14.00 5.62 -0.90
N GLU A 68 13.57 4.86 0.12
CA GLU A 68 12.80 5.35 1.27
C GLU A 68 13.54 6.49 1.99
N LYS A 69 14.82 6.29 2.30
CA LYS A 69 15.63 7.34 2.95
C LYS A 69 15.79 8.57 2.08
N LYS A 70 16.03 8.40 0.78
CA LYS A 70 16.11 9.53 -0.17
C LYS A 70 14.80 10.31 -0.23
N LEU A 71 13.67 9.60 -0.25
CA LEU A 71 12.35 10.22 -0.26
C LEU A 71 12.11 11.01 1.03
N TRP A 72 12.39 10.43 2.19
CA TRP A 72 12.26 11.10 3.48
C TRP A 72 13.04 12.42 3.55
N VAL A 73 14.34 12.37 3.25
CA VAL A 73 15.20 13.57 3.27
C VAL A 73 14.68 14.63 2.31
N LYS A 74 14.24 14.24 1.10
CA LYS A 74 13.72 15.20 0.12
C LYS A 74 12.40 15.82 0.57
N SER A 75 11.53 15.03 1.19
CA SER A 75 10.26 15.54 1.75
C SER A 75 10.50 16.55 2.86
N LEU A 76 11.46 16.31 3.76
CA LEU A 76 11.83 17.27 4.80
C LEU A 76 12.36 18.57 4.21
N GLU A 77 13.27 18.51 3.22
CA GLU A 77 13.78 19.70 2.51
C GLU A 77 12.65 20.53 1.89
N LEU A 78 11.70 19.87 1.21
CA LEU A 78 10.56 20.54 0.57
C LEU A 78 9.62 21.21 1.57
N LEU A 79 9.53 20.68 2.79
CA LEU A 79 8.72 21.22 3.87
C LEU A 79 9.50 22.21 4.77
N GLY A 80 10.80 22.40 4.53
CA GLY A 80 11.66 23.23 5.38
C GLY A 80 11.84 22.67 6.79
N LEU A 81 11.75 21.35 6.95
CA LEU A 81 11.89 20.64 8.22
C LEU A 81 13.29 20.01 8.33
N SER A 82 13.73 19.75 9.55
CA SER A 82 14.92 18.93 9.84
C SER A 82 14.51 17.51 10.23
N ASP A 83 15.41 16.57 10.04
CA ASP A 83 15.31 15.25 10.67
C ASP A 83 15.58 15.41 12.18
N ASP A 84 15.02 14.53 13.01
CA ASP A 84 15.20 14.54 14.47
C ASP A 84 16.57 13.96 14.92
#